data_AF-A0A343W0P1-F1
#
_entry.id   AF-A0A343W0P1-F1
#
_cell.length_a   1.000
_cell.length_b   1.000
_cell.length_c   1.000
_cell.angle_alpha   90.00
_cell.angle_beta   90.00
_cell.angle_gamma   90.00
#
_symmetry.space_group_name_H-M   'P 1'
#
loop_
_entity.id
_entity.type
_entity.pdbx_description
1 polymer ?
#
loop_
_entity_poly.entity_id
_entity_poly.type
_entity_poly.pdbx_seq_one_letter_code
_entity_poly.pdbx_strand_id
1 'polypeptide(L)'
;RPPQPPVYLFLIDVTVTSVNSGLLDVICNTIKKLLPKNADSNNNNKKSFCSRTLIGIITFDSTIHFYNLNSNLKQTQMMVVPDMNDIFIPLPEDILVDVHECQNIIENVLDNLPTMWRNNKTTDCCTGNALKAAYMVLKKIGGKIVFFLSSIPNIGDLPVNLNREKKEKSKYKNIYGSGSSGNTVVDSKVLEVELLNPYNNSYAELAQNITQYQIEVDLFACPLYNLDLSTIYPLVKNSGGSLYYYPQFNVHQYNDKLREELTFSLTTETAWESVIRIRIS
;
A
#
# COMPACT_ATOMS: atom_id res chain seq x y z
N ARG A 1 22.08 -11.86 -12.61
CA ARG A 1 21.51 -12.81 -11.62
C ARG A 1 20.50 -13.72 -12.33
N PRO A 2 20.22 -14.94 -11.86
CA PRO A 2 19.08 -15.71 -12.38
C PRO A 2 17.77 -14.92 -12.16
N PRO A 3 16.75 -15.14 -13.02
CA PRO A 3 15.48 -14.41 -12.92
C PRO A 3 14.84 -14.66 -11.56
N GLN A 4 14.56 -13.59 -10.84
CA GLN A 4 13.98 -13.68 -9.50
C GLN A 4 12.52 -14.19 -9.56
N PRO A 5 12.06 -14.85 -8.49
CA PRO A 5 10.64 -15.15 -8.35
C PRO A 5 9.80 -13.87 -8.27
N PRO A 6 8.54 -13.88 -8.74
CA PRO A 6 7.59 -12.83 -8.42
C PRO A 6 7.36 -12.78 -6.91
N VAL A 7 7.40 -11.58 -6.32
CA VAL A 7 7.15 -11.39 -4.89
C VAL A 7 6.03 -10.38 -4.70
N TYR A 8 5.05 -10.71 -3.86
CA TYR A 8 3.96 -9.81 -3.48
C TYR A 8 3.99 -9.61 -1.97
N LEU A 9 4.25 -8.38 -1.54
CA LEU A 9 4.20 -7.98 -0.13
C LEU A 9 2.94 -7.15 0.11
N PHE A 10 1.99 -7.71 0.85
CA PHE A 10 0.77 -6.99 1.22
C PHE A 10 1.06 -6.12 2.43
N LEU A 11 0.96 -4.80 2.24
CA LEU A 11 1.14 -3.80 3.28
C LEU A 11 -0.24 -3.21 3.63
N ILE A 12 -0.80 -3.62 4.76
CA ILE A 12 -2.22 -3.41 5.10
C ILE A 12 -2.35 -2.44 6.28
N ASP A 13 -3.02 -1.32 6.06
CA ASP A 13 -3.48 -0.42 7.12
C ASP A 13 -4.51 -1.13 8.01
N VAL A 14 -4.26 -1.21 9.31
CA VAL A 14 -5.17 -1.78 10.32
C VAL A 14 -5.58 -0.77 11.39
N THR A 15 -5.48 0.53 11.08
CA THR A 15 -6.06 1.61 11.87
C THR A 15 -7.57 1.44 12.04
N VAL A 16 -8.13 2.12 13.04
CA VAL A 16 -9.57 2.11 13.33
C VAL A 16 -10.43 2.47 12.10
N THR A 17 -9.96 3.37 11.24
CA THR A 17 -10.66 3.74 10.00
C THR A 17 -10.74 2.55 9.04
N SER A 18 -9.61 1.89 8.81
CA SER A 18 -9.53 0.73 7.91
C SER A 18 -10.39 -0.43 8.42
N VAL A 19 -10.28 -0.76 9.71
CA VAL A 19 -11.04 -1.85 10.34
C VAL A 19 -12.55 -1.59 10.30
N ASN A 20 -13.00 -0.42 10.75
CA ASN A 20 -14.43 -0.11 10.82
C ASN A 20 -15.08 0.00 9.44
N SER A 21 -14.29 0.30 8.40
CA SER A 21 -14.80 0.40 7.03
C SER A 21 -15.14 -0.95 6.40
N GLY A 22 -14.72 -2.07 7.02
CA GLY A 22 -14.87 -3.43 6.45
C GLY A 22 -13.86 -3.72 5.33
N LEU A 23 -12.86 -2.85 5.12
CA LEU A 23 -11.84 -3.00 4.09
C LEU A 23 -11.02 -4.29 4.26
N LEU A 24 -10.60 -4.59 5.50
CA LEU A 24 -9.81 -5.79 5.83
C LEU A 24 -10.52 -7.07 5.36
N ASP A 25 -11.82 -7.18 5.59
CA ASP A 25 -12.61 -8.35 5.19
C ASP A 25 -12.59 -8.55 3.67
N VAL A 26 -12.73 -7.48 2.89
CA VAL A 26 -12.72 -7.57 1.42
C VAL A 26 -11.32 -7.97 0.93
N ILE A 27 -10.26 -7.36 1.47
CA ILE A 27 -8.88 -7.67 1.10
C ILE A 27 -8.57 -9.13 1.40
N CYS A 28 -8.80 -9.57 2.64
CA CYS A 28 -8.44 -10.91 3.09
C CYS A 28 -9.20 -11.99 2.31
N ASN A 29 -10.51 -11.81 2.12
CA ASN A 29 -11.34 -12.73 1.34
C ASN A 29 -10.93 -12.78 -0.14
N THR A 30 -10.51 -11.65 -0.71
CA THR A 30 -10.09 -11.60 -2.11
C THR A 30 -8.76 -12.31 -2.31
N ILE A 31 -7.74 -12.01 -1.49
CA ILE A 31 -6.43 -12.66 -1.56
C ILE A 31 -6.58 -14.16 -1.34
N LYS A 32 -7.36 -14.58 -0.33
CA LYS A 32 -7.63 -15.99 -0.03
C LYS A 32 -8.21 -16.75 -1.22
N LYS A 33 -9.16 -16.15 -1.96
CA LYS A 33 -9.76 -16.78 -3.15
C LYS A 33 -8.75 -17.00 -4.28
N LEU A 34 -7.66 -16.23 -4.32
CA LEU A 34 -6.61 -16.29 -5.34
C LEU A 34 -5.45 -17.20 -4.94
N LEU A 35 -5.40 -17.67 -3.69
CA LEU A 35 -4.41 -18.66 -3.27
C LEU A 35 -4.53 -19.94 -4.11
N PRO A 36 -3.40 -20.59 -4.45
CA PRO A 36 -3.42 -21.83 -5.20
C PRO A 36 -4.22 -22.87 -4.43
N LYS A 37 -5.15 -23.56 -5.08
CA LYS A 37 -5.86 -24.68 -4.46
C LYS A 37 -5.11 -25.96 -4.77
N ASN A 38 -4.84 -26.76 -3.74
CA ASN A 38 -4.13 -28.05 -3.81
C ASN A 38 -4.69 -29.08 -4.84
N ALA A 39 -5.86 -28.84 -5.44
CA ALA A 39 -6.53 -29.76 -6.37
C ALA A 39 -6.62 -29.28 -7.84
N ASP A 40 -6.29 -28.04 -8.17
CA ASP A 40 -6.51 -27.49 -9.52
C ASP A 40 -5.28 -27.63 -10.42
N SER A 41 -4.90 -28.87 -10.71
CA SER A 41 -3.91 -29.18 -11.76
C SER A 41 -4.53 -29.17 -13.18
N ASN A 42 -5.85 -29.01 -13.31
CA ASN A 42 -6.60 -29.26 -14.55
C ASN A 42 -7.50 -28.12 -15.06
N ASN A 43 -7.54 -26.95 -14.43
CA ASN A 43 -8.40 -25.85 -14.93
C ASN A 43 -7.59 -24.74 -15.59
N ASN A 44 -7.96 -24.41 -16.83
CA ASN A 44 -7.51 -23.28 -17.66
C ASN A 44 -7.85 -21.89 -17.06
N ASN A 45 -8.08 -21.82 -15.75
CA ASN A 45 -8.29 -20.56 -15.05
C ASN A 45 -6.93 -19.90 -14.85
N LYS A 46 -6.85 -18.62 -15.24
CA LYS A 46 -5.67 -17.75 -15.11
C LYS A 46 -5.02 -17.95 -13.73
N LYS A 47 -3.90 -18.67 -13.66
CA LYS A 47 -3.18 -18.93 -12.40
C LYS A 47 -2.73 -17.59 -11.82
N SER A 48 -3.25 -17.23 -10.66
CA SER A 48 -2.96 -15.94 -10.01
C SER A 48 -1.53 -15.88 -9.47
N PHE A 49 -1.02 -17.00 -8.98
CA PHE A 49 0.34 -17.15 -8.49
C PHE A 49 1.04 -18.30 -9.20
N CYS A 50 2.34 -18.12 -9.50
CA CYS A 50 3.14 -19.17 -10.12
C CYS A 50 3.79 -20.04 -9.02
N SER A 51 4.33 -21.20 -9.42
CA SER A 51 4.94 -22.17 -8.49
C SER A 51 6.19 -21.69 -7.75
N ARG A 52 6.64 -20.46 -8.01
CA ARG A 52 7.79 -19.83 -7.35
C ARG A 52 7.41 -18.50 -6.72
N THR A 53 6.13 -18.12 -6.72
CA THR A 53 5.71 -16.84 -6.17
C THR A 53 5.93 -16.83 -4.66
N LEU A 54 6.50 -15.74 -4.16
CA LEU A 54 6.62 -15.48 -2.73
C LEU A 54 5.57 -14.46 -2.28
N ILE A 55 4.98 -14.67 -1.10
CA ILE A 55 4.08 -13.72 -0.44
C ILE A 55 4.63 -13.36 0.93
N GLY A 56 4.43 -12.10 1.30
CA GLY A 56 4.52 -11.65 2.69
C GLY A 56 3.32 -10.78 3.06
N ILE A 57 3.04 -10.70 4.35
CA ILE A 57 1.99 -9.84 4.91
C ILE A 57 2.62 -8.99 6.01
N ILE A 58 2.41 -7.68 5.95
CA ILE A 58 2.75 -6.72 6.99
C ILE A 58 1.51 -5.88 7.24
N THR A 59 1.12 -5.73 8.50
CA THR A 59 0.07 -4.79 8.88
C THR A 59 0.64 -3.65 9.69
N PHE A 60 0.02 -2.47 9.65
CA PHE A 60 0.51 -1.31 10.39
C PHE A 60 -0.63 -0.41 10.88
N ASP A 61 -0.40 0.20 12.03
CA ASP A 61 -1.21 1.29 12.58
C ASP A 61 -0.25 2.35 13.16
N SER A 62 -0.16 2.48 14.49
CA SER A 62 0.91 3.18 15.18
C SER A 62 2.23 2.40 15.25
N THR A 63 2.16 1.08 15.07
CA THR A 63 3.31 0.18 15.06
C THR A 63 3.29 -0.72 13.84
N ILE A 64 4.41 -1.39 13.54
CA ILE A 64 4.54 -2.31 12.41
C ILE A 64 4.41 -3.74 12.92
N HIS A 65 3.66 -4.58 12.20
CA HIS A 65 3.39 -5.96 12.58
C HIS A 65 3.81 -6.90 11.46
N PHE A 66 4.74 -7.79 11.77
CA PHE A 66 5.20 -8.85 10.88
C PHE A 66 4.54 -10.17 11.25
N TYR A 67 4.22 -10.98 10.26
CA TYR A 67 3.63 -12.31 10.46
C TYR A 67 4.63 -13.37 10.03
N ASN A 68 4.90 -14.33 10.91
CA ASN A 68 5.68 -15.52 10.58
C ASN A 68 4.78 -16.50 9.81
N LEU A 69 5.10 -16.71 8.54
CA LEU A 69 4.31 -17.55 7.63
C LEU A 69 4.97 -18.92 7.36
N ASN A 70 5.84 -19.39 8.25
CA ASN A 70 6.50 -20.68 8.10
C ASN A 70 5.49 -21.85 8.11
N SER A 71 5.61 -22.76 7.13
CA SER A 71 4.72 -23.91 6.92
C SER A 71 4.68 -24.90 8.10
N ASN A 72 5.72 -24.92 8.95
CA ASN A 72 5.80 -25.80 10.11
C ASN A 72 4.98 -25.32 11.31
N LEU A 73 4.47 -24.09 11.28
CA LEU A 73 3.68 -23.53 12.37
C LEU A 73 2.22 -24.00 12.29
N LYS A 74 1.68 -24.45 13.43
CA LYS A 74 0.24 -24.75 13.56
C LYS A 74 -0.63 -23.48 13.62
N GLN A 75 -0.04 -22.39 14.10
CA GLN A 75 -0.68 -21.08 14.23
C GLN A 75 0.34 -19.98 13.95
N THR A 76 -0.12 -18.92 13.29
CA THR A 76 0.72 -17.79 12.91
C THR A 76 1.17 -17.02 14.13
N GLN A 77 2.44 -16.61 14.13
CA GLN A 77 3.01 -15.72 15.12
C GLN A 77 3.08 -14.30 14.56
N MET A 78 2.54 -13.34 15.31
CA MET A 78 2.71 -11.91 15.01
C MET A 78 3.87 -11.36 15.84
N MET A 79 4.75 -10.58 15.23
CA MET A 79 5.81 -9.82 15.89
C MET A 79 5.58 -8.34 15.68
N VAL A 80 5.55 -7.60 16.79
CA VAL A 80 5.31 -6.15 16.79
C VAL A 80 6.64 -5.43 16.89
N VAL A 81 6.86 -4.49 15.97
CA VAL A 81 8.00 -3.56 15.99
C VAL A 81 7.45 -2.18 16.34
N PRO A 82 7.54 -1.76 17.61
CA PRO A 82 6.98 -0.49 18.08
C PRO A 82 7.92 0.70 17.86
N ASP A 83 9.23 0.47 17.72
CA ASP A 83 10.20 1.55 17.51
C ASP A 83 10.18 2.00 16.05
N MET A 84 9.81 3.26 15.85
CA MET A 84 9.77 3.90 14.53
C MET A 84 11.14 4.43 14.11
N ASN A 85 12.05 4.70 15.04
CA ASN A 85 13.35 5.29 14.73
C ASN A 85 14.37 4.25 14.25
N ASP A 86 14.32 3.04 14.80
CA ASP A 86 15.20 1.92 14.44
C ASP A 86 14.39 0.71 13.98
N ILE A 87 13.91 0.78 12.74
CA ILE A 87 13.15 -0.30 12.12
C ILE A 87 14.11 -1.45 11.78
N PHE A 88 13.79 -2.64 12.29
CA PHE A 88 14.48 -3.88 11.91
C PHE A 88 13.48 -4.95 11.45
N ILE A 89 14.00 -5.95 10.75
CA ILE A 89 13.23 -7.11 10.32
C ILE A 89 13.41 -8.22 11.37
N PRO A 90 12.36 -8.61 12.11
CA PRO A 90 12.50 -9.58 13.19
C PRO A 90 12.78 -11.01 12.70
N LEU A 91 12.30 -11.37 11.50
CA LEU A 91 12.56 -12.67 10.85
C LEU A 91 12.98 -12.48 9.39
N PRO A 92 14.27 -12.40 9.08
CA PRO A 92 14.73 -12.17 7.71
C PRO A 92 14.33 -13.23 6.68
N GLU A 93 14.07 -14.47 7.10
CA GLU A 93 13.82 -15.62 6.21
C GLU A 93 12.33 -16.01 6.14
N ASP A 94 11.57 -15.89 7.24
CA ASP A 94 10.19 -16.42 7.34
C ASP A 94 9.08 -15.38 7.07
N ILE A 95 9.42 -14.18 6.58
CA ILE A 95 8.44 -13.14 6.22
C ILE A 95 7.95 -13.31 4.78
N LEU A 96 8.84 -13.70 3.87
CA LEU A 96 8.53 -13.97 2.47
C LEU A 96 8.57 -15.48 2.25
N VAL A 97 7.42 -16.08 2.04
CA VAL A 97 7.30 -17.54 1.92
C VAL A 97 6.70 -17.94 0.59
N ASP A 98 6.99 -19.18 0.16
CA ASP A 98 6.38 -19.74 -1.05
C ASP A 98 4.88 -19.95 -0.84
N VAL A 99 4.08 -19.41 -1.76
CA VAL A 99 2.61 -19.41 -1.66
C VAL A 99 2.03 -20.82 -1.73
N HIS A 100 2.64 -21.72 -2.50
CA HIS A 100 2.16 -23.09 -2.63
C HIS A 100 2.51 -23.91 -1.40
N GLU A 101 3.74 -23.75 -0.88
CA GLU A 101 4.16 -24.49 0.33
C GLU A 101 3.41 -24.01 1.58
N CYS A 102 3.22 -22.69 1.71
CA CYS A 102 2.67 -22.07 2.91
C CYS A 102 1.18 -21.70 2.77
N GLN A 103 0.45 -22.29 1.83
CA GLN A 103 -0.95 -21.96 1.54
C GLN A 103 -1.83 -21.99 2.81
N ASN A 104 -1.73 -23.05 3.61
CA ASN A 104 -2.60 -23.25 4.78
C ASN A 104 -2.38 -22.18 5.86
N ILE A 105 -1.13 -21.82 6.14
CA ILE A 105 -0.81 -20.82 7.17
C ILE A 105 -1.17 -19.41 6.69
N ILE A 106 -0.96 -19.10 5.40
CA ILE A 106 -1.40 -17.84 4.78
C ILE A 106 -2.92 -17.72 4.87
N GLU A 107 -3.67 -18.76 4.51
CA GLU A 107 -5.13 -18.79 4.60
C GLU A 107 -5.61 -18.55 6.05
N ASN A 108 -4.98 -19.21 7.02
CA ASN A 108 -5.28 -19.03 8.44
C ASN A 108 -5.01 -17.58 8.91
N VAL A 109 -3.95 -16.92 8.44
CA VAL A 109 -3.72 -15.49 8.74
C VAL A 109 -4.83 -14.63 8.18
N LEU A 110 -5.16 -14.82 6.90
CA LEU A 110 -6.18 -14.02 6.22
C LEU A 110 -7.56 -14.18 6.87
N ASP A 111 -7.91 -15.38 7.34
CA ASP A 111 -9.16 -15.61 8.07
C ASP A 111 -9.19 -14.89 9.44
N ASN A 112 -8.05 -14.86 10.14
CA ASN A 112 -7.98 -14.30 11.48
C ASN A 112 -7.77 -12.78 11.50
N LEU A 113 -7.13 -12.20 10.49
CA LEU A 113 -6.75 -10.76 10.44
C LEU A 113 -7.92 -9.81 10.77
N PRO A 114 -9.10 -9.90 10.12
CA PRO A 114 -10.21 -9.01 10.44
C PRO A 114 -10.69 -9.14 11.89
N THR A 115 -10.74 -10.36 12.43
CA THR A 115 -11.17 -10.61 13.81
C THR A 115 -10.16 -10.10 14.84
N MET A 116 -8.87 -10.28 14.56
CA MET A 116 -7.76 -9.84 15.39
C MET A 116 -7.75 -8.31 15.56
N TRP A 117 -7.99 -7.58 14.47
CA TRP A 117 -7.97 -6.11 14.48
C TRP A 117 -9.32 -5.46 14.73
N ARG A 118 -10.41 -6.24 14.84
CA ARG A 118 -11.81 -5.76 14.97
C ARG A 118 -12.02 -4.68 16.03
N ASN A 119 -11.30 -4.78 17.15
CA ASN A 119 -11.43 -3.87 18.29
C ASN A 119 -10.33 -2.80 18.34
N ASN A 120 -9.51 -2.67 17.29
CA ASN A 120 -8.46 -1.67 17.24
C ASN A 120 -9.06 -0.26 17.19
N LYS A 121 -8.55 0.62 18.05
CA LYS A 121 -8.99 2.02 18.17
C LYS A 121 -7.91 3.01 17.78
N THR A 122 -6.75 2.53 17.33
CA THR A 122 -5.62 3.36 16.94
C THR A 122 -5.98 4.18 15.70
N THR A 123 -5.91 5.50 15.84
CA THR A 123 -6.04 6.45 14.72
C THR A 123 -4.70 6.79 14.07
N ASP A 124 -3.61 6.53 14.79
CA ASP A 124 -2.27 6.85 14.33
C ASP A 124 -1.80 5.85 13.27
N CYS A 125 -1.08 6.38 12.28
CA CYS A 125 -0.75 5.71 11.03
C CYS A 125 0.71 6.00 10.66
N CYS A 126 1.60 5.04 10.93
CA CYS A 126 3.05 5.10 10.68
C CYS A 126 3.41 4.60 9.26
N THR A 127 2.70 5.08 8.25
CA THR A 127 2.84 4.60 6.85
C THR A 127 4.28 4.67 6.33
N GLY A 128 5.01 5.76 6.57
CA GLY A 128 6.36 5.88 6.04
C GLY A 128 7.33 4.85 6.63
N ASN A 129 7.19 4.54 7.92
CA ASN A 129 7.95 3.48 8.58
C ASN A 129 7.56 2.11 8.03
N ALA A 130 6.26 1.87 7.82
CA ALA A 130 5.76 0.63 7.24
C ALA A 130 6.29 0.42 5.80
N LEU A 131 6.36 1.48 4.99
CA LEU A 131 6.99 1.45 3.66
C LEU A 131 8.50 1.22 3.73
N LYS A 132 9.21 1.81 4.70
CA LYS A 132 10.64 1.52 4.94
C LYS A 132 10.86 0.06 5.32
N ALA A 133 10.04 -0.50 6.21
CA ALA A 133 10.08 -1.91 6.58
C ALA A 133 9.84 -2.82 5.36
N ALA A 134 8.82 -2.51 4.55
CA ALA A 134 8.52 -3.25 3.33
C ALA A 134 9.68 -3.18 2.32
N TYR A 135 10.30 -2.01 2.17
CA TYR A 135 11.53 -1.85 1.39
C TYR A 135 12.66 -2.74 1.90
N MET A 136 12.91 -2.77 3.22
CA MET A 136 13.98 -3.59 3.79
C MET A 136 13.76 -5.09 3.50
N VAL A 137 12.51 -5.56 3.58
CA VAL A 137 12.13 -6.95 3.28
C VAL A 137 12.39 -7.28 1.80
N LEU A 138 11.98 -6.40 0.89
CA LEU A 138 12.08 -6.65 -0.55
C LEU A 138 13.46 -6.33 -1.16
N LYS A 139 14.30 -5.52 -0.50
CA LYS A 139 15.57 -4.97 -1.03
C LYS A 139 16.47 -6.02 -1.71
N LYS A 140 16.48 -7.26 -1.21
CA LYS A 140 17.33 -8.34 -1.75
C LYS A 140 16.80 -8.94 -3.07
N ILE A 141 15.48 -9.06 -3.20
CA ILE A 141 14.84 -9.80 -4.30
C ILE A 141 14.22 -8.82 -5.31
N GLY A 142 13.58 -7.76 -4.84
CA GLY A 142 12.64 -6.93 -5.60
C GLY A 142 11.21 -7.47 -5.47
N GLY A 143 10.27 -6.86 -6.18
CA GLY A 143 8.88 -7.33 -6.23
C GLY A 143 7.84 -6.21 -6.12
N LYS A 144 6.62 -6.58 -5.76
CA LYS A 144 5.48 -5.67 -5.58
C LYS A 144 5.19 -5.42 -4.12
N ILE A 145 4.96 -4.17 -3.76
CA ILE A 145 4.22 -3.79 -2.57
C ILE A 145 2.78 -3.52 -3.00
N VAL A 146 1.85 -4.31 -2.47
CA VAL A 146 0.41 -4.05 -2.62
C VAL A 146 -0.03 -3.33 -1.36
N PHE A 147 -0.16 -2.01 -1.47
CA PHE A 147 -0.32 -1.10 -0.36
C PHE A 147 -1.77 -0.67 -0.20
N PHE A 148 -2.37 -0.98 0.94
CA PHE A 148 -3.73 -0.56 1.29
C PHE A 148 -3.68 0.53 2.36
N LEU A 149 -4.32 1.66 2.09
CA LEU A 149 -4.29 2.83 2.96
C LEU A 149 -5.68 3.46 3.09
N SER A 150 -6.15 3.62 4.32
CA SER A 150 -7.42 4.28 4.63
C SER A 150 -7.24 5.52 5.51
N SER A 151 -6.29 5.49 6.44
CA SER A 151 -5.99 6.61 7.31
C SER A 151 -4.92 7.54 6.75
N ILE A 152 -4.88 8.78 7.23
CA ILE A 152 -3.84 9.73 6.84
C ILE A 152 -2.55 9.36 7.58
N PRO A 153 -1.41 9.22 6.88
CA PRO A 153 -0.10 9.10 7.52
C PRO A 153 0.15 10.30 8.44
N ASN A 154 0.18 10.10 9.75
CA ASN A 154 0.21 11.22 10.71
C ASN A 154 1.40 11.18 11.69
N ILE A 155 2.05 10.03 11.84
CA ILE A 155 3.19 9.83 12.73
C ILE A 155 4.35 9.15 12.01
N GLY A 156 5.53 9.22 12.62
CA GLY A 156 6.75 8.61 12.12
C GLY A 156 7.29 9.33 10.88
N ASP A 157 7.92 8.57 10.00
CA ASP A 157 8.49 9.05 8.76
C ASP A 157 7.43 9.36 7.70
N LEU A 158 7.74 10.33 6.84
CA LEU A 158 6.88 10.72 5.71
C LEU A 158 5.43 11.07 6.12
N PRO A 159 5.19 11.87 7.18
CA PRO A 159 3.83 12.25 7.56
C PRO A 159 3.21 13.13 6.47
N VAL A 160 1.91 12.99 6.30
CA VAL A 160 1.13 13.71 5.29
C VAL A 160 0.24 14.73 6.00
N ASN A 161 0.38 16.00 5.62
CA ASN A 161 -0.35 17.08 6.27
C ASN A 161 -1.57 17.52 5.43
N LEU A 162 -2.77 17.28 5.95
CA LEU A 162 -4.01 17.73 5.31
C LEU A 162 -4.22 19.25 5.34
N ASN A 163 -3.56 19.99 6.23
CA ASN A 163 -3.73 21.43 6.38
C ASN A 163 -2.80 22.22 5.44
N ARG A 164 -2.63 21.78 4.18
CA ARG A 164 -1.93 22.56 3.14
C ARG A 164 -2.45 24.00 3.08
N GLU A 165 -3.77 24.15 3.18
CA GLU A 165 -4.47 25.44 3.13
C GLU A 165 -4.09 26.41 4.26
N LYS A 166 -3.83 25.94 5.49
CA LYS A 166 -3.73 26.86 6.65
C LYS A 166 -2.43 27.63 6.73
N LYS A 167 -1.31 27.08 6.24
CA LYS A 167 -0.02 27.81 6.19
C LYS A 167 -0.03 28.92 5.14
N GLU A 168 -0.79 28.75 4.05
CA GLU A 168 -0.88 29.74 2.97
C GLU A 168 -2.15 30.61 3.01
N LYS A 169 -2.99 30.47 4.04
CA LYS A 169 -4.06 31.44 4.35
C LYS A 169 -3.54 32.88 4.47
N SER A 170 -2.26 33.12 4.73
CA SER A 170 -1.68 34.47 4.72
C SER A 170 -1.41 35.02 3.31
N LYS A 171 -1.25 34.16 2.30
CA LYS A 171 -1.07 34.57 0.90
C LYS A 171 -2.39 34.67 0.13
N TYR A 172 -3.39 33.86 0.47
CA TYR A 172 -4.58 33.67 -0.36
C TYR A 172 -5.93 34.00 0.32
N LYS A 173 -5.93 34.67 1.49
CA LYS A 173 -7.15 34.94 2.29
C LYS A 173 -8.20 35.84 1.62
N ASN A 174 -7.88 36.54 0.53
CA ASN A 174 -8.73 37.62 0.00
C ASN A 174 -9.62 37.21 -1.19
N ILE A 175 -9.84 35.93 -1.48
CA ILE A 175 -10.40 35.54 -2.78
C ILE A 175 -11.93 35.31 -2.78
N TYR A 176 -12.55 34.98 -1.63
CA TYR A 176 -14.02 34.80 -1.58
C TYR A 176 -14.80 36.04 -1.07
N GLY A 177 -14.09 37.13 -0.77
CA GLY A 177 -14.70 38.43 -0.49
C GLY A 177 -15.00 39.17 -1.77
N SER A 178 -16.27 39.19 -2.18
CA SER A 178 -16.75 40.13 -3.19
C SER A 178 -16.55 41.56 -2.65
N GLY A 179 -15.47 42.20 -3.08
CA GLY A 179 -15.15 43.59 -2.77
C GLY A 179 -13.87 43.74 -1.97
N SER A 180 -12.76 43.96 -2.67
CA SER A 180 -11.84 45.08 -2.41
C SER A 180 -10.72 45.08 -3.44
N SER A 181 -10.74 46.14 -4.23
CA SER A 181 -9.68 46.70 -5.06
C SER A 181 -8.29 46.62 -4.42
N GLY A 182 -7.40 45.81 -5.01
CA GLY A 182 -5.99 45.71 -4.60
C GLY A 182 -5.21 44.61 -5.33
N ASN A 183 -4.79 44.88 -6.57
CA ASN A 183 -3.65 44.35 -7.37
C ASN A 183 -2.91 43.01 -7.09
N THR A 184 -3.49 41.98 -6.48
CA THR A 184 -2.97 40.60 -6.56
C THR A 184 -4.11 39.59 -6.57
N VAL A 185 -4.84 39.51 -7.69
CA VAL A 185 -5.78 38.41 -7.92
C VAL A 185 -4.95 37.21 -8.33
N VAL A 186 -4.64 36.32 -7.38
CA VAL A 186 -4.09 35.01 -7.71
C VAL A 186 -5.22 34.23 -8.39
N ASP A 187 -4.99 33.87 -9.65
CA ASP A 187 -5.96 33.17 -10.49
C ASP A 187 -6.31 31.81 -9.85
N SER A 188 -7.60 31.53 -9.63
CA SER A 188 -8.07 30.30 -8.97
C SER A 188 -7.56 29.02 -9.65
N LYS A 189 -7.25 29.09 -10.95
CA LYS A 189 -6.63 28.01 -11.71
C LYS A 189 -5.20 27.70 -11.27
N VAL A 190 -4.43 28.71 -10.86
CA VAL A 190 -3.05 28.53 -10.38
C VAL A 190 -3.07 27.82 -9.03
N LEU A 191 -4.02 28.16 -8.15
CA LEU A 191 -4.20 27.48 -6.86
C LEU A 191 -4.58 26.00 -7.04
N GLU A 192 -5.48 25.70 -7.98
CA GLU A 192 -5.86 24.32 -8.29
C GLU A 192 -4.64 23.49 -8.75
N VAL A 193 -3.81 24.06 -9.62
CA VAL A 193 -2.56 23.41 -10.07
C VAL A 193 -1.56 23.24 -8.92
N GLU A 194 -1.44 24.21 -8.01
CA GLU A 194 -0.58 24.10 -6.83
C GLU A 194 -1.01 22.95 -5.89
N LEU A 195 -2.31 22.73 -5.72
CA LEU A 195 -2.84 21.63 -4.90
C LEU A 195 -2.57 20.25 -5.51
N LEU A 196 -2.41 20.17 -6.82
CA LEU A 196 -2.04 18.93 -7.53
C LEU A 196 -0.55 18.60 -7.39
N ASN A 197 0.28 19.55 -6.97
CA ASN A 197 1.69 19.27 -6.69
C ASN A 197 1.85 18.57 -5.33
N PRO A 198 2.85 17.67 -5.19
CA PRO A 198 3.16 17.09 -3.89
C PRO A 198 3.63 18.17 -2.91
N TYR A 199 3.26 18.04 -1.63
CA TYR A 199 3.67 19.00 -0.60
C TYR A 199 5.19 19.02 -0.38
N ASN A 200 5.83 17.87 -0.52
CA ASN A 200 7.26 17.69 -0.44
C ASN A 200 7.72 16.57 -1.38
N ASN A 201 9.03 16.46 -1.61
CA ASN A 201 9.59 15.45 -2.50
C ASN A 201 9.89 14.11 -1.81
N SER A 202 9.54 13.94 -0.53
CA SER A 202 10.04 12.80 0.26
C SER A 202 9.50 11.45 -0.24
N TYR A 203 8.25 11.40 -0.72
CA TYR A 203 7.70 10.19 -1.38
C TYR A 203 8.32 9.94 -2.76
N ALA A 204 8.71 10.99 -3.49
CA ALA A 204 9.40 10.87 -4.77
C ALA A 204 10.84 10.35 -4.59
N GLU A 205 11.54 10.81 -3.55
CA GLU A 205 12.86 10.31 -3.15
C GLU A 205 12.78 8.85 -2.72
N LEU A 206 11.76 8.46 -1.93
CA LEU A 206 11.52 7.07 -1.60
C LEU A 206 11.31 6.23 -2.87
N ALA A 207 10.53 6.73 -3.83
CA ALA A 207 10.31 6.04 -5.11
C ALA A 207 11.62 5.79 -5.88
N GLN A 208 12.50 6.79 -5.94
CA GLN A 208 13.81 6.67 -6.57
C GLN A 208 14.70 5.64 -5.85
N ASN A 209 14.58 5.53 -4.53
CA ASN A 209 15.33 4.54 -3.77
C ASN A 209 14.81 3.12 -4.02
N ILE A 210 13.50 2.89 -3.98
CA ILE A 210 12.93 1.54 -4.14
C ILE A 210 13.06 1.01 -5.57
N THR A 211 13.00 1.88 -6.58
CA THR A 211 13.14 1.50 -8.00
C THR A 211 14.52 0.96 -8.34
N GLN A 212 15.58 1.43 -7.67
CA GLN A 212 16.94 0.86 -7.80
C GLN A 212 16.98 -0.63 -7.44
N TYR A 213 16.07 -1.08 -6.58
CA TYR A 213 15.95 -2.47 -6.12
C TYR A 213 14.81 -3.23 -6.80
N GLN A 214 14.29 -2.71 -7.91
CA GLN A 214 13.23 -3.38 -8.69
C GLN A 214 11.95 -3.61 -7.87
N ILE A 215 11.59 -2.62 -7.04
CA ILE A 215 10.38 -2.64 -6.21
C ILE A 215 9.35 -1.67 -6.80
N GLU A 216 8.16 -2.19 -7.03
CA GLU A 216 6.97 -1.46 -7.50
C GLU A 216 5.96 -1.30 -6.35
N VAL A 217 5.17 -0.22 -6.36
CA VAL A 217 4.12 0.02 -5.36
C VAL A 217 2.77 0.24 -6.03
N ASP A 218 1.84 -0.67 -5.83
CA ASP A 218 0.42 -0.48 -6.15
C ASP A 218 -0.30 0.05 -4.91
N LEU A 219 -1.03 1.16 -5.03
CA LEU A 219 -1.76 1.79 -3.93
C LEU A 219 -3.27 1.64 -4.10
N PHE A 220 -3.91 0.98 -3.16
CA PHE A 220 -5.35 0.96 -2.95
C PHE A 220 -5.71 1.95 -1.83
N ALA A 221 -6.09 3.16 -2.24
CA ALA A 221 -6.45 4.26 -1.34
C ALA A 221 -7.96 4.26 -1.08
N CYS A 222 -8.34 3.95 0.16
CA CYS A 222 -9.72 3.81 0.61
C CYS A 222 -10.04 4.75 1.79
N PRO A 223 -9.88 6.08 1.67
CA PRO A 223 -10.10 6.98 2.80
C PRO A 223 -11.59 7.17 3.10
N LEU A 224 -11.92 7.34 4.38
CA LEU A 224 -13.26 7.73 4.82
C LEU A 224 -13.52 9.23 4.60
N TYR A 225 -12.49 10.05 4.78
CA TYR A 225 -12.54 11.50 4.60
C TYR A 225 -11.54 11.91 3.51
N ASN A 226 -10.59 12.78 3.84
CA ASN A 226 -9.61 13.30 2.90
C ASN A 226 -8.26 12.62 3.12
N LEU A 227 -7.63 12.24 2.01
CA LEU A 227 -6.24 11.79 1.96
C LEU A 227 -5.54 12.65 0.92
N ASP A 228 -4.40 13.23 1.28
CA ASP A 228 -3.61 14.03 0.36
C ASP A 228 -2.81 13.12 -0.60
N LEU A 229 -3.52 12.67 -1.63
CA LEU A 229 -2.98 11.81 -2.67
C LEU A 229 -1.90 12.49 -3.50
N SER A 230 -1.90 13.81 -3.67
CA SER A 230 -0.86 14.46 -4.47
C SER A 230 0.52 14.36 -3.81
N THR A 231 0.59 14.27 -2.47
CA THR A 231 1.85 13.97 -1.76
C THR A 231 2.30 12.52 -1.94
N ILE A 232 1.38 11.54 -1.90
CA ILE A 232 1.71 10.10 -1.90
C ILE A 232 1.91 9.57 -3.32
N TYR A 233 1.14 10.07 -4.29
CA TYR A 233 1.11 9.60 -5.68
C TYR A 233 2.46 9.51 -6.39
N PRO A 234 3.43 10.42 -6.18
CA PRO A 234 4.77 10.29 -6.75
C PRO A 234 5.45 8.94 -6.43
N LEU A 235 5.15 8.32 -5.28
CA LEU A 235 5.65 6.99 -4.93
C LEU A 235 5.19 5.94 -5.95
N VAL A 236 3.89 5.90 -6.19
CA VAL A 236 3.23 4.95 -7.10
C VAL A 236 3.70 5.21 -8.53
N LYS A 237 3.58 6.45 -8.99
CA LYS A 237 3.92 6.85 -10.36
C LYS A 237 5.37 6.56 -10.72
N ASN A 238 6.31 6.95 -9.87
CA ASN A 238 7.74 6.80 -10.18
C ASN A 238 8.21 5.34 -10.00
N SER A 239 7.52 4.54 -9.19
CA SER A 239 7.79 3.10 -9.06
C SER A 239 7.22 2.25 -10.20
N GLY A 240 6.40 2.84 -11.08
CA GLY A 240 5.75 2.14 -12.19
C GLY A 240 4.47 1.40 -11.81
N GLY A 241 3.96 1.60 -10.59
CA GLY A 241 2.74 0.96 -10.10
C GLY A 241 1.46 1.72 -10.44
N SER A 242 0.34 1.23 -9.90
CA SER A 242 -1.01 1.70 -10.16
C SER A 242 -1.69 2.28 -8.92
N LEU A 243 -2.49 3.33 -9.10
CA LEU A 243 -3.32 3.94 -8.06
C LEU A 243 -4.79 3.55 -8.27
N TYR A 244 -5.38 2.92 -7.26
CA TYR A 244 -6.80 2.64 -7.15
C TYR A 244 -7.39 3.51 -6.04
N TYR A 245 -8.32 4.39 -6.39
CA TYR A 245 -8.88 5.37 -5.44
C TYR A 245 -10.38 5.15 -5.23
N TYR A 246 -10.77 5.02 -3.98
CA TYR A 246 -12.16 4.83 -3.53
C TYR A 246 -12.52 5.94 -2.54
N PRO A 247 -13.08 7.07 -3.01
CA PRO A 247 -13.41 8.19 -2.16
C PRO A 247 -14.54 7.82 -1.18
N GLN A 248 -14.43 8.28 0.07
CA GLN A 248 -15.43 8.02 1.13
C GLN A 248 -15.81 6.54 1.19
N PHE A 249 -14.79 5.69 1.35
CA PHE A 249 -14.95 4.25 1.16
C PHE A 249 -16.08 3.68 2.04
N ASN A 250 -17.01 3.01 1.37
CA ASN A 250 -18.11 2.27 1.96
C ASN A 250 -18.12 0.86 1.34
N VAL A 251 -17.99 -0.16 2.19
CA VAL A 251 -17.97 -1.56 1.76
C VAL A 251 -19.21 -1.95 0.96
N HIS A 252 -20.39 -1.45 1.30
CA HIS A 252 -21.62 -1.79 0.58
C HIS A 252 -21.63 -1.31 -0.88
N GLN A 253 -20.89 -0.24 -1.19
CA GLN A 253 -20.81 0.33 -2.52
C GLN A 253 -19.60 -0.19 -3.30
N TYR A 254 -18.44 -0.29 -2.65
CA TYR A 254 -17.16 -0.55 -3.32
C TYR A 254 -16.67 -1.99 -3.22
N ASN A 255 -17.35 -2.88 -2.49
CA ASN A 255 -16.90 -4.27 -2.29
C ASN A 255 -16.62 -5.01 -3.62
N ASP A 256 -17.56 -5.00 -4.57
CA ASP A 256 -17.36 -5.72 -5.84
C ASP A 256 -16.27 -5.08 -6.69
N LYS A 257 -16.25 -3.75 -6.78
CA LYS A 257 -15.22 -2.99 -7.52
C LYS A 257 -13.81 -3.27 -6.97
N LEU A 258 -13.64 -3.17 -5.66
CA LEU A 258 -12.36 -3.42 -4.99
C LEU A 258 -11.91 -4.87 -5.22
N ARG A 259 -12.82 -5.84 -5.08
CA ARG A 259 -12.52 -7.26 -5.33
C ARG A 259 -12.03 -7.48 -6.75
N GLU A 260 -12.71 -6.91 -7.74
CA GLU A 260 -12.35 -7.07 -9.16
C GLU A 260 -11.03 -6.38 -9.51
N GLU A 261 -10.81 -5.16 -9.04
CA GLU A 261 -9.57 -4.40 -9.29
C GLU A 261 -8.36 -5.05 -8.58
N LEU A 262 -8.53 -5.56 -7.36
CA LEU A 262 -7.49 -6.31 -6.67
C LEU A 262 -7.20 -7.66 -7.36
N THR A 263 -8.24 -8.37 -7.80
CA THR A 263 -8.09 -9.59 -8.61
C THR A 263 -7.37 -9.30 -9.92
N PHE A 264 -7.70 -8.18 -10.57
CA PHE A 264 -7.04 -7.75 -11.79
C PHE A 264 -5.55 -7.45 -11.53
N SER A 265 -5.22 -6.63 -10.53
CA SER A 265 -3.83 -6.30 -10.17
C SER A 265 -2.99 -7.56 -9.91
N LEU A 266 -3.52 -8.54 -9.17
CA LEU A 266 -2.79 -9.77 -8.81
C LEU A 266 -2.70 -10.79 -9.94
N THR A 267 -3.63 -10.81 -10.89
CA THR A 267 -3.62 -11.78 -12.01
C THR A 267 -3.08 -11.22 -13.31
N THR A 268 -2.77 -9.93 -13.38
CA THR A 268 -2.27 -9.31 -14.61
C THR A 268 -0.85 -9.77 -14.91
N GLU A 269 -0.60 -10.07 -16.18
CA GLU A 269 0.74 -10.45 -16.64
C GLU A 269 1.70 -9.29 -16.39
N THR A 270 2.67 -9.51 -15.51
CA THR A 270 3.61 -8.47 -15.06
C THR A 270 5.03 -8.92 -15.38
N ALA A 271 5.79 -8.04 -16.03
CA ALA A 271 7.20 -8.26 -16.35
C ALA A 271 8.09 -7.48 -15.38
N TRP A 272 8.82 -8.20 -14.54
CA TRP A 272 9.73 -7.66 -13.54
C TRP A 272 11.08 -7.29 -14.15
N GLU A 273 11.79 -6.33 -13.54
CA GLU A 273 13.13 -5.88 -13.99
C GLU A 273 13.17 -5.33 -15.43
N SER A 274 12.05 -4.76 -15.90
CA SER A 274 11.90 -4.31 -17.28
C SER A 274 12.59 -2.98 -17.55
N VAL A 275 13.29 -2.86 -18.68
CA VAL A 275 13.86 -1.61 -19.19
C VAL A 275 13.42 -1.40 -20.63
N ILE A 276 12.78 -0.26 -20.91
CA ILE A 276 12.34 0.12 -22.24
C ILE A 276 13.34 1.11 -22.84
N ARG A 277 13.83 0.82 -24.05
CA ARG A 277 14.71 1.72 -24.82
C ARG A 277 14.20 1.87 -26.25
N ILE A 278 13.70 3.07 -26.57
CA ILE A 278 13.25 3.42 -27.93
C ILE A 278 14.47 3.92 -28.72
N ARG A 279 14.71 3.36 -29.91
CA ARG A 279 15.74 3.80 -30.85
C ARG A 279 15.05 4.28 -32.14
N ILE A 280 15.52 5.41 -32.68
CA ILE A 280 15.01 6.02 -33.91
C ILE A 280 16.13 6.04 -34.97
N SER A 281 15.73 5.94 -36.25
CA SER A 281 16.60 5.95 -37.44
C SER A 281 16.99 7.36 -37.85
#